data_AF-A0AAV7JSK4-F1
#
_entry.id   AF-A0AAV7JSK4-F1
#
_cell.length_a   1.000
_cell.length_b   1.000
_cell.length_c   1.000
_cell.angle_alpha   90.00
_cell.angle_beta   90.00
_cell.angle_gamma   90.00
#
_symmetry.space_group_name_H-M   'P 1'
#
loop_
_entity.id
_entity.type
_entity.pdbx_description
1 polymer ?
#
loop_
_entity_poly.entity_id
_entity_poly.type
_entity_poly.pdbx_seq_one_letter_code
_entity_poly.pdbx_strand_id
1 'polypeptide(L)'
;MLDSKHTVSLSLLTAAREGKKRELSADFGKKEYSDSELDNLLEALFKIHTLNDLSITRLPLTELREEFYSLSNLLRLSVTSGVLTEISPSINHLQQIKYLDFSQNKLTSLPSEIYSLYNLALLNVSSNELTSLPDSPHSQLLPTLTAINLGHNLIENFPIPLLYMSAVTELDIPSNSLVDIPPAIHYLNQLRRINAKDNKITGLPNELSKCKIKCLSFESNPIKDRKLKKLIEQHGATKPKSVLDYLKANVPESKDEQLPKPRSMVLKELSKVPKYAAVVKQGTDWILEMSDVAREYRCVYCCCIVKNIDLSNKVTLSQFLKLQADIHASELSKNRQLCTVGTHDVSAIQFPLKLIIESSINSKLQPLGCDYVMSAFDFLKLVERENMMKQGDHGYLNRYINLLKSTEHICYLQDSNSTVLSMPPITNCTVSMLQQKLGDVFIEVSSDKSVYICRKAMEVLLTGMLQSGISSVSTADSSLSPEGATAPTMLGAQQFGCLEVEQVRVVNGTGGLVGVYPGRSDLVGWEVKWC
;
A
#
# COMPACT_ATOMS: atom_id res chain seq x y z
N MET A 1 -25.52 46.06 -19.30
CA MET A 1 -24.73 44.89 -18.88
C MET A 1 -23.29 45.36 -18.71
N LEU A 2 -22.82 45.50 -17.47
CA LEU A 2 -21.40 45.78 -17.22
C LEU A 2 -20.59 44.57 -17.69
N ASP A 3 -19.54 44.84 -18.44
CA ASP A 3 -18.76 43.83 -19.14
C ASP A 3 -18.08 42.87 -18.14
N SER A 4 -18.18 41.56 -18.33
CA SER A 4 -17.66 40.55 -17.36
C SER A 4 -16.17 40.73 -17.03
N LYS A 5 -15.39 41.25 -17.98
CA LYS A 5 -13.97 41.62 -17.82
C LYS A 5 -13.80 42.70 -16.75
N HIS A 6 -14.63 43.74 -16.78
CA HIS A 6 -14.60 44.77 -15.76
C HIS A 6 -15.00 44.21 -14.39
N THR A 7 -15.97 43.29 -14.31
CA THR A 7 -16.41 42.73 -13.03
C THR A 7 -15.32 41.90 -12.34
N VAL A 8 -14.62 41.03 -13.07
CA VAL A 8 -13.51 40.21 -12.52
C VAL A 8 -12.33 41.09 -12.13
N SER A 9 -11.94 42.02 -13.01
CA SER A 9 -10.83 42.92 -12.73
C SER A 9 -11.13 43.85 -11.55
N LEU A 10 -12.33 44.42 -11.47
CA LEU A 10 -12.73 45.25 -10.32
C LEU A 10 -12.83 44.43 -9.04
N SER A 11 -13.37 43.20 -9.06
CA SER A 11 -13.52 42.41 -7.84
C SER A 11 -12.17 42.01 -7.24
N LEU A 12 -11.22 41.53 -8.08
CA LEU A 12 -9.87 41.17 -7.69
C LEU A 12 -9.06 42.37 -7.22
N LEU A 13 -9.06 43.46 -8.00
CA LEU A 13 -8.31 44.67 -7.65
C LEU A 13 -8.88 45.36 -6.40
N THR A 14 -10.20 45.32 -6.20
CA THR A 14 -10.84 45.85 -4.98
C THR A 14 -10.52 44.96 -3.77
N ALA A 15 -10.60 43.63 -3.93
CA ALA A 15 -10.24 42.67 -2.88
C ALA A 15 -8.77 42.85 -2.43
N ALA A 16 -7.86 43.04 -3.39
CA ALA A 16 -6.45 43.29 -3.13
C ALA A 16 -6.22 44.60 -2.36
N ARG A 17 -6.98 45.66 -2.68
CA ARG A 17 -6.90 46.95 -1.96
C ARG A 17 -7.46 46.88 -0.54
N GLU A 18 -8.50 46.08 -0.32
CA GLU A 18 -9.16 45.96 0.98
C GLU A 18 -8.39 45.06 1.97
N GLY A 19 -7.51 44.17 1.47
CA GLY A 19 -6.53 43.40 2.27
C GLY A 19 -7.09 42.51 3.39
N LYS A 20 -8.41 42.41 3.52
CA LYS A 20 -9.11 41.72 4.63
C LYS A 20 -10.11 40.67 4.19
N LYS A 21 -10.23 40.41 2.87
CA LYS A 21 -11.15 39.38 2.40
C LYS A 21 -10.65 37.99 2.77
N ARG A 22 -11.54 37.20 3.37
CA ARG A 22 -11.32 35.79 3.71
C ARG A 22 -11.85 34.84 2.63
N GLU A 23 -12.71 35.34 1.76
CA GLU A 23 -13.36 34.57 0.70
C GLU A 23 -13.34 35.39 -0.58
N LEU A 24 -13.01 34.73 -1.69
CA LEU A 24 -12.96 35.35 -3.00
C LEU A 24 -13.44 34.35 -4.08
N SER A 25 -14.36 34.82 -4.91
CA SER A 25 -14.80 34.10 -6.11
C SER A 25 -14.56 34.94 -7.35
N ALA A 26 -13.99 34.34 -8.39
CA ALA A 26 -13.72 34.97 -9.67
C ALA A 26 -14.10 34.02 -10.82
N ASP A 27 -14.70 34.58 -11.87
CA ASP A 27 -15.12 33.80 -13.03
C ASP A 27 -14.67 34.50 -14.32
N PHE A 28 -13.70 33.92 -15.00
CA PHE A 28 -13.06 34.50 -16.18
C PHE A 28 -13.96 34.40 -17.45
N GLY A 29 -15.11 33.73 -17.40
CA GLY A 29 -16.02 33.69 -18.56
C GLY A 29 -15.42 32.94 -19.76
N LYS A 30 -15.96 33.20 -20.97
CA LYS A 30 -15.49 32.60 -22.25
C LYS A 30 -14.61 33.56 -23.06
N LYS A 31 -14.15 34.65 -22.45
CA LYS A 31 -13.41 35.70 -23.14
C LYS A 31 -11.91 35.44 -23.08
N GLU A 32 -11.21 35.85 -24.12
CA GLU A 32 -9.74 35.82 -24.17
C GLU A 32 -9.17 36.94 -23.29
N TYR A 33 -8.19 36.58 -22.46
CA TYR A 33 -7.37 37.51 -21.67
C TYR A 33 -5.99 37.54 -22.30
N SER A 34 -5.39 38.73 -22.43
CA SER A 34 -3.96 38.78 -22.76
C SER A 34 -3.13 38.31 -21.56
N ASP A 35 -1.94 37.76 -21.81
CA ASP A 35 -1.04 37.30 -20.74
C ASP A 35 -0.79 38.39 -19.69
N SER A 36 -0.55 39.62 -20.14
CA SER A 36 -0.34 40.78 -19.28
C SER A 36 -1.55 41.16 -18.40
N GLU A 37 -2.78 40.94 -18.89
CA GLU A 37 -3.98 41.19 -18.09
C GLU A 37 -4.14 40.11 -17.03
N LEU A 38 -3.87 38.87 -17.38
CA LEU A 38 -3.92 37.73 -16.48
C LEU A 38 -2.85 37.85 -15.39
N ASP A 39 -1.62 38.22 -15.75
CA ASP A 39 -0.51 38.49 -14.83
C ASP A 39 -0.91 39.51 -13.77
N ASN A 40 -1.41 40.67 -14.20
CA ASN A 40 -1.81 41.74 -13.29
C ASN A 40 -2.93 41.31 -12.33
N LEU A 41 -3.88 40.49 -12.79
CA LEU A 41 -4.96 39.98 -11.95
C LEU A 41 -4.47 38.95 -10.92
N LEU A 42 -3.57 38.07 -11.33
CA LEU A 42 -3.00 37.04 -10.45
C LEU A 42 -2.03 37.65 -9.43
N GLU A 43 -1.20 38.61 -9.82
CA GLU A 43 -0.38 39.36 -8.87
C GLU A 43 -1.21 40.09 -7.81
N ALA A 44 -2.38 40.61 -8.18
CA ALA A 44 -3.30 41.21 -7.23
C ALA A 44 -3.90 40.16 -6.27
N LEU A 45 -4.23 38.96 -6.77
CA LEU A 45 -4.71 37.83 -5.97
C LEU A 45 -3.68 37.40 -4.92
N PHE A 46 -2.41 37.24 -5.32
CA PHE A 46 -1.36 36.73 -4.43
C PHE A 46 -0.99 37.68 -3.29
N LYS A 47 -1.39 38.96 -3.38
CA LYS A 47 -1.23 39.94 -2.29
C LYS A 47 -2.24 39.75 -1.15
N ILE A 48 -3.26 38.90 -1.31
CA ILE A 48 -4.33 38.69 -0.33
C ILE A 48 -4.02 37.49 0.56
N HIS A 49 -3.06 37.63 1.47
CA HIS A 49 -2.62 36.54 2.36
C HIS A 49 -3.67 36.10 3.40
N THR A 50 -4.78 36.82 3.53
CA THR A 50 -5.86 36.53 4.48
C THR A 50 -6.94 35.57 3.94
N LEU A 51 -6.79 35.08 2.70
CA LEU A 51 -7.78 34.20 2.08
C LEU A 51 -7.81 32.82 2.72
N ASN A 52 -9.02 32.38 3.06
CA ASN A 52 -9.35 31.04 3.51
C ASN A 52 -10.12 30.27 2.43
N ASP A 53 -10.83 30.96 1.55
CA ASP A 53 -11.64 30.39 0.48
C ASP A 53 -11.38 31.09 -0.84
N LEU A 54 -10.90 30.33 -1.82
CA LEU A 54 -10.65 30.82 -3.18
C LEU A 54 -11.38 29.92 -4.18
N SER A 55 -12.30 30.51 -4.93
CA SER A 55 -13.01 29.86 -6.02
C SER A 55 -12.76 30.60 -7.33
N ILE A 56 -12.17 29.92 -8.30
CA ILE A 56 -11.91 30.44 -9.63
C ILE A 56 -12.57 29.52 -10.65
N THR A 57 -13.36 30.09 -11.55
CA THR A 57 -14.02 29.36 -12.63
C THR A 57 -13.50 29.86 -13.99
N ARG A 58 -13.28 28.93 -14.92
CA ARG A 58 -12.78 29.18 -16.29
C ARG A 58 -11.43 29.88 -16.35
N LEU A 59 -10.53 29.56 -15.42
CA LEU A 59 -9.16 30.09 -15.45
C LEU A 59 -8.46 29.64 -16.74
N PRO A 60 -8.00 30.57 -17.60
CA PRO A 60 -7.38 30.23 -18.89
C PRO A 60 -5.89 29.89 -18.72
N LEU A 61 -5.57 29.04 -17.74
CA LEU A 61 -4.20 28.57 -17.48
C LEU A 61 -4.13 27.04 -17.58
N THR A 62 -3.07 26.56 -18.21
CA THR A 62 -2.73 25.13 -18.28
C THR A 62 -2.03 24.64 -17.01
N GLU A 63 -1.38 25.53 -16.27
CA GLU A 63 -0.71 25.24 -14.99
C GLU A 63 -0.97 26.36 -13.98
N LEU A 64 -1.08 26.03 -12.69
CA LEU A 64 -1.09 27.00 -11.61
C LEU A 64 0.36 27.40 -11.29
N ARG A 65 0.62 28.71 -11.25
CA ARG A 65 1.94 29.25 -10.90
C ARG A 65 2.31 28.97 -9.45
N GLU A 66 3.60 28.93 -9.17
CA GLU A 66 4.15 28.68 -7.83
C GLU A 66 3.56 29.61 -6.75
N GLU A 67 3.23 30.85 -7.12
CA GLU A 67 2.65 31.84 -6.21
C GLU A 67 1.24 31.49 -5.73
N PHE A 68 0.47 30.64 -6.44
CA PHE A 68 -0.82 30.13 -5.92
C PHE A 68 -0.63 29.36 -4.62
N TYR A 69 0.49 28.64 -4.50
CA TYR A 69 0.81 27.82 -3.34
C TYR A 69 1.36 28.65 -2.17
N SER A 70 1.65 29.94 -2.38
CA SER A 70 2.00 30.89 -1.31
C SER A 70 0.80 31.27 -0.42
N LEU A 71 -0.43 31.00 -0.87
CA LEU A 71 -1.68 31.26 -0.15
C LEU A 71 -1.94 30.19 0.96
N SER A 72 -0.99 30.05 1.87
CA SER A 72 -0.92 28.96 2.87
C SER A 72 -2.06 28.94 3.91
N ASN A 73 -2.86 30.01 4.02
CA ASN A 73 -4.03 30.09 4.89
C ASN A 73 -5.32 29.51 4.26
N LEU A 74 -5.26 29.08 2.99
CA LEU A 74 -6.42 28.51 2.32
C LEU A 74 -6.91 27.24 3.01
N LEU A 75 -8.20 27.23 3.31
CA LEU A 75 -8.97 26.07 3.77
C LEU A 75 -9.73 25.42 2.61
N ARG A 76 -10.12 26.22 1.61
CA ARG A 76 -10.86 25.78 0.42
C ARG A 76 -10.23 26.41 -0.82
N LEU A 77 -9.89 25.56 -1.78
CA LEU A 77 -9.43 25.99 -3.10
C LEU A 77 -10.22 25.25 -4.17
N SER A 78 -10.87 26.02 -5.03
CA SER A 78 -11.64 25.52 -6.17
C SER A 78 -11.14 26.22 -7.43
N VAL A 79 -10.63 25.47 -8.40
CA VAL A 79 -10.27 25.97 -9.74
C VAL A 79 -10.95 25.06 -10.76
N THR A 80 -12.04 25.51 -11.36
CA THR A 80 -12.98 24.66 -12.12
C THR A 80 -13.26 25.17 -13.52
N SER A 81 -13.73 24.28 -14.40
CA SER A 81 -14.15 24.59 -15.77
C SER A 81 -13.06 25.29 -16.61
N GLY A 82 -11.78 25.06 -16.31
CA GLY A 82 -10.64 25.68 -16.98
C GLY A 82 -9.97 24.75 -17.99
N VAL A 83 -8.69 25.03 -18.27
CA VAL A 83 -7.85 24.22 -19.17
C VAL A 83 -6.62 23.65 -18.47
N LEU A 84 -6.69 23.53 -17.13
CA LEU A 84 -5.58 23.06 -16.30
C LEU A 84 -5.23 21.60 -16.66
N THR A 85 -3.97 21.35 -17.02
CA THR A 85 -3.47 20.03 -17.44
C THR A 85 -2.65 19.33 -16.37
N GLU A 86 -2.06 20.09 -15.45
CA GLU A 86 -1.25 19.57 -14.35
C GLU A 86 -1.37 20.43 -13.08
N ILE A 87 -0.92 19.87 -11.96
CA ILE A 87 -0.81 20.56 -10.67
C ILE A 87 0.62 20.38 -10.20
N SER A 88 1.31 21.48 -9.87
CA SER A 88 2.68 21.43 -9.36
C SER A 88 2.75 20.67 -8.01
N PRO A 89 3.85 19.93 -7.75
CA PRO A 89 4.19 19.35 -6.45
C PRO A 89 4.08 20.33 -5.26
N SER A 90 4.24 21.63 -5.51
CA SER A 90 4.08 22.70 -4.52
C SER A 90 2.68 22.80 -3.91
N ILE A 91 1.70 22.03 -4.38
CA ILE A 91 0.41 21.84 -3.70
C ILE A 91 0.59 21.47 -2.22
N ASN A 92 1.68 20.78 -1.87
CA ASN A 92 2.03 20.46 -0.48
C ASN A 92 2.19 21.69 0.42
N HIS A 93 2.42 22.90 -0.09
CA HIS A 93 2.53 24.09 0.75
C HIS A 93 1.19 24.52 1.36
N LEU A 94 0.06 24.07 0.80
CA LEU A 94 -1.29 24.39 1.27
C LEU A 94 -1.71 23.49 2.45
N GLN A 95 -0.91 23.48 3.52
CA GLN A 95 -1.08 22.55 4.66
C GLN A 95 -2.39 22.68 5.43
N GLN A 96 -3.11 23.82 5.32
CA GLN A 96 -4.39 24.04 5.98
C GLN A 96 -5.61 23.61 5.15
N ILE A 97 -5.40 23.17 3.90
CA ILE A 97 -6.49 22.86 2.99
C ILE A 97 -7.34 21.69 3.51
N LYS A 98 -8.66 21.88 3.40
CA LYS A 98 -9.69 20.90 3.75
C LYS A 98 -10.53 20.50 2.54
N TYR A 99 -10.67 21.38 1.55
CA TYR A 99 -11.45 21.14 0.35
C TYR A 99 -10.65 21.53 -0.88
N LEU A 100 -10.49 20.58 -1.80
CA LEU A 100 -9.91 20.78 -3.12
C LEU A 100 -10.92 20.41 -4.20
N ASP A 101 -11.16 21.34 -5.12
CA ASP A 101 -11.96 21.10 -6.31
C ASP A 101 -11.21 21.57 -7.56
N PHE A 102 -10.77 20.61 -8.36
CA PHE A 102 -10.19 20.82 -9.68
C PHE A 102 -11.03 20.20 -10.79
N SER A 103 -12.34 20.11 -10.58
CA SER A 103 -13.25 19.49 -11.54
C SER A 103 -13.41 20.29 -12.84
N GLN A 104 -13.76 19.58 -13.92
CA GLN A 104 -13.96 20.16 -15.25
C GLN A 104 -12.69 20.86 -15.80
N ASN A 105 -11.53 20.24 -15.63
CA ASN A 105 -10.29 20.69 -16.28
C ASN A 105 -9.82 19.58 -17.25
N LYS A 106 -8.52 19.56 -17.55
CA LYS A 106 -7.88 18.57 -18.45
C LYS A 106 -6.73 17.85 -17.74
N LEU A 107 -6.86 17.64 -16.43
CA LEU A 107 -5.81 17.02 -15.63
C LEU A 107 -5.57 15.59 -16.10
N THR A 108 -4.32 15.26 -16.45
CA THR A 108 -3.93 13.91 -16.87
C THR A 108 -3.35 13.08 -15.72
N SER A 109 -2.79 13.75 -14.71
CA SER A 109 -2.30 13.15 -13.48
C SER A 109 -2.45 14.12 -12.30
N LEU A 110 -2.22 13.62 -11.08
CA LEU A 110 -2.04 14.43 -9.87
C LEU A 110 -0.62 14.20 -9.34
N PRO A 111 0.02 15.20 -8.71
CA PRO A 111 1.31 15.01 -8.05
C PRO A 111 1.17 14.11 -6.81
N SER A 112 2.20 13.34 -6.49
CA SER A 112 2.22 12.46 -5.30
C SER A 112 2.07 13.24 -3.99
N GLU A 113 2.46 14.51 -4.02
CA GLU A 113 2.41 15.50 -2.96
C GLU A 113 0.98 15.82 -2.52
N ILE A 114 -0.04 15.49 -3.33
CA ILE A 114 -1.45 15.60 -2.91
C ILE A 114 -1.71 14.83 -1.61
N TYR A 115 -0.96 13.75 -1.36
CA TYR A 115 -1.07 12.92 -0.17
C TYR A 115 -0.48 13.54 1.11
N SER A 116 0.29 14.63 0.98
CA SER A 116 0.84 15.38 2.11
C SER A 116 -0.16 16.35 2.75
N LEU A 117 -1.36 16.47 2.17
CA LEU A 117 -2.42 17.37 2.67
C LEU A 117 -3.22 16.70 3.80
N TYR A 118 -2.61 16.56 4.98
CA TYR A 118 -3.18 15.78 6.10
C TYR A 118 -4.55 16.26 6.59
N ASN A 119 -4.93 17.51 6.29
CA ASN A 119 -6.21 18.11 6.65
C ASN A 119 -7.30 17.99 5.56
N LEU A 120 -6.96 17.42 4.39
CA LEU A 120 -7.87 17.33 3.25
C LEU A 120 -9.03 16.37 3.55
N ALA A 121 -10.23 16.93 3.63
CA ALA A 121 -11.46 16.20 3.91
C ALA A 121 -12.25 15.84 2.64
N LEU A 122 -12.13 16.66 1.59
CA LEU A 122 -12.83 16.45 0.31
C LEU A 122 -11.90 16.75 -0.86
N LEU A 123 -11.84 15.80 -1.80
CA LEU A 123 -11.14 15.94 -3.07
C LEU A 123 -12.09 15.70 -4.24
N ASN A 124 -12.30 16.73 -5.07
CA ASN A 124 -13.05 16.63 -6.32
C ASN A 124 -12.13 16.89 -7.51
N VAL A 125 -11.91 15.86 -8.32
CA VAL A 125 -11.14 15.94 -9.58
C VAL A 125 -11.95 15.33 -10.73
N SER A 126 -13.28 15.39 -10.62
CA SER A 126 -14.19 14.86 -11.63
C SER A 126 -14.16 15.65 -12.94
N SER A 127 -14.52 15.03 -14.06
CA SER A 127 -14.49 15.66 -15.39
C SER A 127 -13.09 16.14 -15.76
N ASN A 128 -12.13 15.23 -15.71
CA ASN A 128 -10.74 15.42 -16.12
C ASN A 128 -10.31 14.26 -17.04
N GLU A 129 -9.02 14.13 -17.33
CA GLU A 129 -8.44 13.09 -18.20
C GLU A 129 -7.56 12.11 -17.39
N LEU A 130 -7.83 11.93 -16.09
CA LEU A 130 -7.02 11.10 -15.21
C LEU A 130 -7.14 9.62 -15.60
N THR A 131 -5.99 8.97 -15.81
CA THR A 131 -5.92 7.52 -16.09
C THR A 131 -5.67 6.69 -14.82
N SER A 132 -5.08 7.31 -13.80
CA SER A 132 -4.83 6.74 -12.48
C SER A 132 -4.70 7.85 -11.42
N LEU A 133 -4.66 7.45 -10.14
CA LEU A 133 -4.13 8.30 -9.08
C LEU A 133 -2.63 8.02 -8.91
N PRO A 134 -1.82 9.01 -8.48
CA PRO A 134 -0.38 8.84 -8.30
C PRO A 134 -0.08 7.74 -7.27
N ASP A 135 1.05 7.07 -7.45
CA ASP A 135 1.56 6.13 -6.45
C ASP A 135 1.91 6.88 -5.15
N SER A 136 1.68 6.23 -4.00
CA SER A 136 1.93 6.83 -2.70
C SER A 136 3.30 6.46 -2.15
N PRO A 137 4.11 7.44 -1.72
CA PRO A 137 5.36 7.19 -1.01
C PRO A 137 5.18 6.86 0.50
N HIS A 138 3.98 7.01 1.09
CA HIS A 138 3.80 7.01 2.56
C HIS A 138 2.64 6.14 3.09
N SER A 139 2.77 5.74 4.37
CA SER A 139 1.94 4.72 5.06
C SER A 139 0.64 5.24 5.71
N GLN A 140 0.30 6.52 5.58
CA GLN A 140 -0.98 7.10 6.02
C GLN A 140 -1.44 8.13 5.01
N LEU A 141 -2.26 7.68 4.07
CA LEU A 141 -2.79 8.52 2.99
C LEU A 141 -4.01 9.29 3.51
N LEU A 142 -3.88 10.61 3.61
CA LEU A 142 -4.98 11.55 3.88
C LEU A 142 -5.92 11.06 5.00
N PRO A 143 -5.46 11.03 6.27
CA PRO A 143 -6.21 10.44 7.38
C PRO A 143 -7.58 11.08 7.64
N THR A 144 -7.81 12.27 7.09
CA THR A 144 -9.05 13.05 7.25
C THR A 144 -9.94 13.00 6.00
N LEU A 145 -9.53 12.36 4.91
CA LEU A 145 -10.31 12.35 3.67
C LEU A 145 -11.59 11.53 3.84
N THR A 146 -12.72 12.21 3.71
CA THR A 146 -14.06 11.63 3.91
C THR A 146 -14.81 11.41 2.60
N ALA A 147 -14.53 12.24 1.58
CA ALA A 147 -15.22 12.20 0.29
C ALA A 147 -14.22 12.40 -0.85
N ILE A 148 -14.33 11.55 -1.87
CA ILE A 148 -13.55 11.67 -3.09
C ILE A 148 -14.44 11.50 -4.32
N ASN A 149 -14.27 12.40 -5.29
CA ASN A 149 -14.97 12.35 -6.57
C ASN A 149 -13.97 12.31 -7.73
N LEU A 150 -13.95 11.17 -8.41
CA LEU A 150 -13.15 10.81 -9.59
C LEU A 150 -14.02 10.62 -10.83
N GLY A 151 -15.30 11.01 -10.80
CA GLY A 151 -16.23 10.76 -11.91
C GLY A 151 -15.80 11.41 -13.22
N HIS A 152 -16.23 10.86 -14.36
CA HIS A 152 -15.90 11.40 -15.70
C HIS A 152 -14.38 11.57 -15.90
N ASN A 153 -13.64 10.47 -15.76
CA ASN A 153 -12.20 10.39 -16.03
C ASN A 153 -11.91 9.16 -16.93
N LEU A 154 -10.64 8.82 -17.10
CA LEU A 154 -10.17 7.70 -17.92
C LEU A 154 -9.59 6.55 -17.07
N ILE A 155 -10.05 6.40 -15.82
CA ILE A 155 -9.48 5.42 -14.87
C ILE A 155 -9.90 4.01 -15.29
N GLU A 156 -8.91 3.14 -15.54
CA GLU A 156 -9.14 1.75 -15.95
C GLU A 156 -9.09 0.75 -14.79
N ASN A 157 -8.27 1.04 -13.78
CA ASN A 157 -8.04 0.16 -12.63
C ASN A 157 -8.43 0.87 -11.34
N PHE A 158 -8.94 0.13 -10.36
CA PHE A 158 -9.31 0.72 -9.07
C PHE A 158 -8.07 1.34 -8.42
N PRO A 159 -8.11 2.61 -7.97
CA PRO A 159 -6.94 3.24 -7.41
C PRO A 159 -6.61 2.64 -6.04
N ILE A 160 -5.60 1.77 -6.00
CA ILE A 160 -5.12 1.07 -4.81
C ILE A 160 -4.80 2.00 -3.64
N PRO A 161 -4.23 3.22 -3.83
CA PRO A 161 -4.04 4.18 -2.75
C PRO A 161 -5.29 4.49 -1.93
N LEU A 162 -6.49 4.46 -2.54
CA LEU A 162 -7.74 4.71 -1.83
C LEU A 162 -8.04 3.67 -0.75
N LEU A 163 -7.60 2.41 -0.93
CA LEU A 163 -7.87 1.32 0.01
C LEU A 163 -7.23 1.55 1.39
N TYR A 164 -6.27 2.48 1.49
CA TYR A 164 -5.61 2.85 2.74
C TYR A 164 -6.26 4.06 3.43
N MET A 165 -7.21 4.74 2.80
CA MET A 165 -7.87 5.94 3.32
C MET A 165 -9.08 5.53 4.18
N SER A 166 -8.81 5.07 5.41
CA SER A 166 -9.83 4.48 6.30
C SER A 166 -10.99 5.41 6.70
N ALA A 167 -10.82 6.73 6.55
CA ALA A 167 -11.84 7.72 6.84
C ALA A 167 -12.85 7.93 5.69
N VAL A 168 -12.61 7.35 4.50
CA VAL A 168 -13.47 7.57 3.33
C VAL A 168 -14.86 6.99 3.56
N THR A 169 -15.85 7.87 3.45
CA THR A 169 -17.28 7.55 3.59
C THR A 169 -18.01 7.61 2.24
N GLU A 170 -17.54 8.43 1.31
CA GLU A 170 -18.11 8.62 -0.01
C GLU A 170 -17.04 8.47 -1.10
N LEU A 171 -17.28 7.55 -2.03
CA LEU A 171 -16.44 7.31 -3.20
C LEU A 171 -17.29 7.38 -4.47
N ASP A 172 -17.12 8.45 -5.24
CA ASP A 172 -17.74 8.63 -6.55
C ASP A 172 -16.68 8.42 -7.64
N ILE A 173 -16.85 7.39 -8.49
CA ILE A 173 -16.05 7.09 -9.70
C ILE A 173 -16.95 6.74 -10.92
N PRO A 174 -18.07 7.44 -11.17
CA PRO A 174 -18.92 7.14 -12.32
C PRO A 174 -18.22 7.50 -13.65
N SER A 175 -18.69 6.94 -14.76
CA SER A 175 -18.26 7.32 -16.12
C SER A 175 -16.74 7.26 -16.30
N ASN A 176 -16.16 6.11 -15.97
CA ASN A 176 -14.74 5.79 -16.14
C ASN A 176 -14.62 4.49 -16.99
N SER A 177 -13.42 3.91 -17.06
CA SER A 177 -13.16 2.64 -17.76
C SER A 177 -12.91 1.46 -16.82
N LEU A 178 -13.38 1.54 -15.57
CA LEU A 178 -13.07 0.58 -14.52
C LEU A 178 -13.55 -0.84 -14.86
N VAL A 179 -12.66 -1.83 -14.83
CA VAL A 179 -12.96 -3.22 -15.21
C VAL A 179 -13.44 -4.08 -14.04
N ASP A 180 -12.95 -3.79 -12.83
CA ASP A 180 -13.25 -4.53 -11.62
C ASP A 180 -13.19 -3.67 -10.35
N ILE A 181 -13.82 -4.16 -9.29
CA ILE A 181 -13.65 -3.65 -7.93
C ILE A 181 -12.84 -4.70 -7.17
N PRO A 182 -11.71 -4.35 -6.55
CA PRO A 182 -10.87 -5.33 -5.87
C PRO A 182 -11.59 -5.88 -4.63
N PRO A 183 -11.40 -7.17 -4.27
CA PRO A 183 -11.91 -7.73 -3.02
C PRO A 183 -11.51 -6.92 -1.78
N ALA A 184 -10.32 -6.31 -1.82
CA ALA A 184 -9.78 -5.44 -0.78
C ALA A 184 -10.62 -4.16 -0.51
N ILE A 185 -11.69 -3.88 -1.27
CA ILE A 185 -12.63 -2.79 -0.99
C ILE A 185 -13.21 -2.82 0.43
N HIS A 186 -13.21 -3.99 1.08
CA HIS A 186 -13.64 -4.14 2.48
C HIS A 186 -12.76 -3.41 3.50
N TYR A 187 -11.56 -2.94 3.12
CA TYR A 187 -10.73 -2.10 4.00
C TYR A 187 -11.32 -0.71 4.24
N LEU A 188 -12.21 -0.23 3.35
CA LEU A 188 -12.99 0.99 3.53
C LEU A 188 -14.15 0.77 4.50
N ASN A 189 -13.86 0.49 5.77
CA ASN A 189 -14.85 0.15 6.79
C ASN A 189 -15.86 1.29 7.09
N GLN A 190 -15.49 2.54 6.80
CA GLN A 190 -16.37 3.70 6.93
C GLN A 190 -17.17 4.01 5.67
N LEU A 191 -16.96 3.28 4.56
CA LEU A 191 -17.67 3.53 3.31
C LEU A 191 -19.18 3.39 3.52
N ARG A 192 -19.92 4.45 3.16
CA ARG A 192 -21.38 4.53 3.20
C ARG A 192 -21.97 4.70 1.81
N ARG A 193 -21.26 5.36 0.89
CA ARG A 193 -21.73 5.60 -0.46
C ARG A 193 -20.63 5.22 -1.45
N ILE A 194 -20.99 4.40 -2.42
CA ILE A 194 -20.14 4.08 -3.56
C ILE A 194 -20.94 4.24 -4.84
N ASN A 195 -20.39 5.00 -5.78
CA ASN A 195 -20.94 5.18 -7.11
C ASN A 195 -19.88 4.86 -8.15
N ALA A 196 -20.06 3.77 -8.88
CA ALA A 196 -19.23 3.37 -10.02
C ALA A 196 -20.10 3.10 -11.25
N LYS A 197 -21.17 3.88 -11.42
CA LYS A 197 -22.05 3.83 -12.59
C LYS A 197 -21.27 4.05 -13.90
N ASP A 198 -21.76 3.51 -15.01
CA ASP A 198 -21.23 3.79 -16.36
C ASP A 198 -19.72 3.44 -16.46
N ASN A 199 -19.36 2.22 -16.04
CA ASN A 199 -18.00 1.67 -16.13
C ASN A 199 -18.00 0.33 -16.92
N LYS A 200 -16.88 -0.40 -16.92
CA LYS A 200 -16.72 -1.70 -17.60
C LYS A 200 -16.75 -2.89 -16.61
N ILE A 201 -17.39 -2.72 -15.46
CA ILE A 201 -17.38 -3.70 -14.36
C ILE A 201 -18.18 -4.94 -14.75
N THR A 202 -17.53 -6.10 -14.77
CA THR A 202 -18.17 -7.37 -15.16
C THR A 202 -18.74 -8.18 -14.00
N GLY A 203 -18.31 -7.89 -12.77
CA GLY A 203 -18.78 -8.54 -11.54
C GLY A 203 -18.38 -7.72 -10.32
N LEU A 204 -19.04 -7.97 -9.18
CA LEU A 204 -18.73 -7.33 -7.91
C LEU A 204 -18.14 -8.35 -6.95
N PRO A 205 -17.12 -8.00 -6.15
CA PRO A 205 -16.55 -8.89 -5.15
C PRO A 205 -17.56 -9.13 -4.02
N ASN A 206 -17.58 -10.34 -3.49
CA ASN A 206 -18.46 -10.71 -2.37
C ASN A 206 -18.12 -9.90 -1.11
N GLU A 207 -16.86 -9.49 -0.98
CA GLU A 207 -16.32 -8.64 0.08
C GLU A 207 -17.02 -7.29 0.20
N LEU A 208 -17.65 -6.79 -0.88
CA LEU A 208 -18.44 -5.57 -0.83
C LEU A 208 -19.61 -5.65 0.16
N SER A 209 -20.11 -6.87 0.43
CA SER A 209 -21.13 -7.13 1.47
C SER A 209 -20.65 -6.89 2.90
N LYS A 210 -19.33 -6.84 3.13
CA LYS A 210 -18.73 -6.54 4.44
C LYS A 210 -18.75 -5.04 4.75
N CYS A 211 -18.87 -4.19 3.72
CA CYS A 211 -18.97 -2.74 3.89
C CYS A 211 -20.40 -2.35 4.33
N LYS A 212 -20.52 -1.39 5.25
CA LYS A 212 -21.82 -0.87 5.72
C LYS A 212 -22.40 0.17 4.75
N ILE A 213 -22.54 -0.21 3.49
CA ILE A 213 -22.95 0.68 2.40
C ILE A 213 -24.46 0.99 2.51
N LYS A 214 -24.78 2.27 2.47
CA LYS A 214 -26.12 2.86 2.47
C LYS A 214 -26.61 3.29 1.09
N CYS A 215 -25.70 3.51 0.15
CA CYS A 215 -26.02 3.85 -1.24
C CYS A 215 -25.00 3.17 -2.16
N LEU A 216 -25.49 2.34 -3.09
CA LEU A 216 -24.67 1.51 -3.98
C LEU A 216 -25.13 1.73 -5.42
N SER A 217 -24.34 2.43 -6.23
CA SER A 217 -24.65 2.69 -7.63
C SER A 217 -23.62 2.03 -8.53
N PHE A 218 -24.07 1.03 -9.30
CA PHE A 218 -23.27 0.29 -10.29
C PHE A 218 -24.05 0.11 -11.60
N GLU A 219 -25.07 0.95 -11.82
CA GLU A 219 -25.91 0.90 -13.02
C GLU A 219 -25.06 1.13 -14.29
N SER A 220 -25.56 0.67 -15.43
CA SER A 220 -24.86 0.76 -16.72
C SER A 220 -23.47 0.10 -16.77
N ASN A 221 -23.25 -0.99 -16.01
CA ASN A 221 -22.06 -1.82 -16.12
C ASN A 221 -22.37 -3.17 -16.83
N PRO A 222 -21.42 -3.77 -17.56
CA PRO A 222 -21.58 -5.06 -18.23
C PRO A 222 -21.51 -6.26 -17.25
N ILE A 223 -22.32 -6.24 -16.19
CA ILE A 223 -22.35 -7.27 -15.16
C ILE A 223 -22.85 -8.60 -15.76
N LYS A 224 -22.02 -9.64 -15.68
CA LYS A 224 -22.28 -10.97 -16.26
C LYS A 224 -23.44 -11.69 -15.57
N ASP A 225 -23.56 -11.55 -14.26
CA ASP A 225 -24.67 -12.11 -13.50
C ASP A 225 -25.96 -11.31 -13.76
N ARG A 226 -26.87 -11.92 -14.52
CA ARG A 226 -28.15 -11.32 -14.90
C ARG A 226 -29.07 -11.00 -13.72
N LYS A 227 -29.00 -11.78 -12.63
CA LYS A 227 -29.82 -11.52 -11.42
C LYS A 227 -29.24 -10.36 -10.63
N LEU A 228 -27.91 -10.36 -10.41
CA LEU A 228 -27.20 -9.25 -9.76
C LEU A 228 -27.42 -7.93 -10.52
N LYS A 229 -27.30 -7.97 -11.85
CA LYS A 229 -27.55 -6.83 -12.72
C LYS A 229 -28.95 -6.23 -12.52
N LYS A 230 -30.00 -7.06 -12.54
CA LYS A 230 -31.38 -6.60 -12.29
C LYS A 230 -31.55 -6.01 -10.88
N LEU A 231 -30.92 -6.61 -9.87
CA LEU A 231 -30.97 -6.08 -8.50
C LEU A 231 -30.32 -4.71 -8.39
N ILE A 232 -29.17 -4.50 -9.06
CA ILE A 232 -28.49 -3.21 -9.08
C ILE A 232 -29.34 -2.16 -9.80
N GLU A 233 -29.87 -2.47 -10.99
CA GLU A 233 -30.70 -1.55 -11.78
C GLU A 233 -32.00 -1.14 -11.09
N GLN A 234 -32.62 -2.04 -10.31
CA GLN A 234 -33.90 -1.77 -9.64
C GLN A 234 -33.74 -1.23 -8.22
N HIS A 235 -32.66 -1.60 -7.52
CA HIS A 235 -32.56 -1.44 -6.07
C HIS A 235 -31.19 -0.93 -5.57
N GLY A 236 -30.18 -0.75 -6.42
CA GLY A 236 -28.84 -0.33 -5.99
C GLY A 236 -28.86 0.95 -5.14
N ALA A 237 -29.43 2.02 -5.71
CA ALA A 237 -29.48 3.33 -5.05
C ALA A 237 -30.49 3.42 -3.88
N THR A 238 -31.57 2.61 -3.89
CA THR A 238 -32.71 2.75 -2.96
C THR A 238 -32.78 1.67 -1.88
N LYS A 239 -32.26 0.47 -2.15
CA LYS A 239 -32.23 -0.69 -1.25
C LYS A 239 -30.93 -1.49 -1.46
N PRO A 240 -29.75 -0.92 -1.15
CA PRO A 240 -28.47 -1.60 -1.37
C PRO A 240 -28.37 -2.93 -0.62
N LYS A 241 -29.09 -3.07 0.50
CA LYS A 241 -29.12 -4.29 1.32
C LYS A 241 -29.49 -5.54 0.52
N SER A 242 -30.43 -5.46 -0.45
CA SER A 242 -30.77 -6.64 -1.27
C SER A 242 -29.63 -7.05 -2.21
N VAL A 243 -28.84 -6.08 -2.70
CA VAL A 243 -27.65 -6.35 -3.51
C VAL A 243 -26.57 -6.98 -2.63
N LEU A 244 -26.32 -6.42 -1.44
CA LEU A 244 -25.32 -6.93 -0.50
C LEU A 244 -25.68 -8.33 0.01
N ASP A 245 -26.96 -8.59 0.30
CA ASP A 245 -27.45 -9.90 0.73
C ASP A 245 -27.30 -10.95 -0.39
N TYR A 246 -27.52 -10.58 -1.66
CA TYR A 246 -27.28 -11.45 -2.81
C TYR A 246 -25.80 -11.81 -2.96
N LEU A 247 -24.90 -10.83 -2.83
CA LEU A 247 -23.45 -11.06 -2.86
C LEU A 247 -22.99 -11.96 -1.71
N LYS A 248 -23.60 -11.81 -0.53
CA LYS A 248 -23.32 -12.65 0.64
C LYS A 248 -23.82 -14.09 0.47
N ALA A 249 -24.91 -14.30 -0.26
CA ALA A 249 -25.52 -15.61 -0.47
C ALA A 249 -24.84 -16.44 -1.58
N ASN A 250 -24.25 -15.79 -2.59
CA ASN A 250 -23.56 -16.46 -3.71
C ASN A 250 -22.05 -16.63 -3.50
N VAL A 251 -21.61 -16.69 -2.24
CA VAL A 251 -20.27 -17.21 -1.93
C VAL A 251 -20.28 -18.70 -2.29
N PRO A 252 -19.42 -19.19 -3.20
CA PRO A 252 -19.35 -20.62 -3.47
C PRO A 252 -19.10 -21.34 -2.15
N GLU A 253 -19.96 -22.30 -1.80
CA GLU A 253 -19.66 -23.25 -0.73
C GLU A 253 -18.42 -24.05 -1.16
N SER A 254 -17.24 -23.60 -0.73
CA SER A 254 -16.09 -24.47 -0.60
C SER A 254 -16.49 -25.60 0.36
N LYS A 255 -16.54 -26.84 -0.14
CA LYS A 255 -16.73 -28.03 0.69
C LYS A 255 -15.65 -28.04 1.77
N ASP A 256 -16.11 -27.89 3.01
CA ASP A 256 -15.40 -28.01 4.29
C ASP A 256 -14.06 -27.27 4.45
N GLU A 257 -14.13 -26.04 4.97
CA GLU A 257 -13.40 -25.72 6.20
C GLU A 257 -14.41 -25.21 7.23
N GLN A 258 -14.75 -26.07 8.19
CA GLN A 258 -15.53 -25.70 9.37
C GLN A 258 -14.68 -24.79 10.26
N LEU A 259 -14.77 -23.48 10.05
CA LEU A 259 -14.65 -22.54 11.17
C LEU A 259 -15.94 -22.65 12.01
N PRO A 260 -15.86 -22.88 13.33
CA PRO A 260 -17.05 -22.93 14.16
C PRO A 260 -17.73 -21.56 14.18
N LYS A 261 -19.04 -21.55 13.87
CA LYS A 261 -19.90 -20.36 13.84
C LYS A 261 -19.95 -19.68 15.21
N PRO A 262 -19.82 -18.34 15.30
CA PRO A 262 -20.17 -17.62 16.52
C PRO A 262 -21.69 -17.59 16.65
N ARG A 263 -22.22 -18.25 17.70
CA ARG A 263 -23.59 -18.02 18.15
C ARG A 263 -23.69 -16.57 18.62
N SER A 264 -24.51 -15.78 17.92
CA SER A 264 -24.95 -14.47 18.34
C SER A 264 -25.65 -14.57 19.69
N MET A 265 -25.00 -14.12 20.76
CA MET A 265 -25.61 -13.40 21.88
C MET A 265 -24.51 -12.79 22.73
N VAL A 266 -24.71 -11.52 23.11
CA VAL A 266 -23.91 -10.69 24.01
C VAL A 266 -22.69 -9.97 23.39
N LEU A 267 -22.98 -8.87 22.69
CA LEU A 267 -22.14 -7.67 22.71
C LEU A 267 -22.18 -7.07 24.13
N LYS A 268 -21.48 -7.70 25.07
CA LYS A 268 -21.02 -7.08 26.32
C LYS A 268 -19.68 -7.71 26.67
N GLU A 269 -18.67 -6.84 26.77
CA GLU A 269 -17.37 -7.08 27.41
C GLU A 269 -16.60 -8.33 26.94
N LEU A 270 -15.81 -8.19 25.88
CA LEU A 270 -14.62 -9.03 25.69
C LEU A 270 -13.39 -8.20 26.09
N SER A 271 -12.93 -8.55 27.28
CA SER A 271 -11.78 -8.08 28.03
C SER A 271 -10.47 -8.06 27.24
N LYS A 272 -9.68 -7.04 27.55
CA LYS A 272 -8.25 -6.83 27.28
C LYS A 272 -7.39 -8.07 27.58
N VAL A 273 -7.01 -8.89 26.59
CA VAL A 273 -5.83 -9.78 26.67
C VAL A 273 -5.24 -10.00 25.25
N PRO A 274 -3.94 -9.72 25.00
CA PRO A 274 -3.23 -10.12 23.77
C PRO A 274 -3.15 -11.65 23.62
N LYS A 275 -3.16 -12.19 22.38
CA LYS A 275 -3.11 -13.65 22.11
C LYS A 275 -1.73 -14.22 21.78
N TYR A 276 -0.75 -13.36 21.47
CA TYR A 276 0.58 -13.74 21.02
C TYR A 276 1.63 -12.97 21.81
N ALA A 277 2.79 -13.55 22.06
CA ALA A 277 3.86 -12.91 22.82
C ALA A 277 5.17 -12.88 22.03
N ALA A 278 5.93 -11.78 22.16
CA ALA A 278 7.28 -11.66 21.63
C ALA A 278 8.21 -10.95 22.62
N VAL A 279 9.46 -11.40 22.68
CA VAL A 279 10.57 -10.67 23.30
C VAL A 279 11.39 -10.08 22.17
N VAL A 280 11.45 -8.76 22.08
CA VAL A 280 12.15 -8.06 21.00
C VAL A 280 13.40 -7.38 21.54
N LYS A 281 14.57 -7.82 21.07
CA LYS A 281 15.87 -7.23 21.45
C LYS A 281 16.22 -6.08 20.52
N GLN A 282 16.42 -4.90 21.09
CA GLN A 282 16.80 -3.69 20.38
C GLN A 282 18.32 -3.45 20.40
N GLY A 283 18.79 -2.54 19.56
CA GLY A 283 20.19 -2.06 19.61
C GLY A 283 21.23 -3.11 19.22
N THR A 284 20.85 -4.09 18.41
CA THR A 284 21.72 -5.17 17.94
C THR A 284 22.74 -4.68 16.89
N ASP A 285 23.81 -5.45 16.75
CA ASP A 285 24.86 -5.21 15.75
C ASP A 285 24.55 -5.83 14.37
N TRP A 286 23.35 -6.38 14.20
CA TRP A 286 22.91 -6.93 12.92
C TRP A 286 22.60 -5.81 11.94
N ILE A 287 23.42 -5.72 10.88
CA ILE A 287 23.34 -4.67 9.86
C ILE A 287 23.15 -5.28 8.48
N LEU A 288 22.17 -4.76 7.75
CA LEU A 288 22.00 -4.96 6.31
C LEU A 288 22.22 -3.63 5.60
N GLU A 289 23.26 -3.56 4.78
CA GLU A 289 23.60 -2.40 3.96
C GLU A 289 22.88 -2.49 2.61
N MET A 290 22.06 -1.49 2.30
CA MET A 290 21.43 -1.32 0.99
C MET A 290 22.22 -0.31 0.17
N SER A 291 22.68 -0.70 -1.02
CA SER A 291 23.29 0.24 -1.95
C SER A 291 22.28 1.28 -2.43
N ASP A 292 22.74 2.46 -2.81
CA ASP A 292 21.84 3.53 -3.26
C ASP A 292 21.13 3.17 -4.57
N VAL A 293 21.81 2.44 -5.46
CA VAL A 293 21.22 1.85 -6.67
C VAL A 293 20.15 0.81 -6.32
N ALA A 294 20.32 0.05 -5.23
CA ALA A 294 19.31 -0.91 -4.78
C ALA A 294 17.98 -0.24 -4.41
N ARG A 295 18.04 1.00 -3.91
CA ARG A 295 16.86 1.78 -3.53
C ARG A 295 16.01 2.19 -4.74
N GLU A 296 16.59 2.30 -5.93
CA GLU A 296 15.87 2.76 -7.13
C GLU A 296 15.05 1.65 -7.80
N TYR A 297 15.47 0.38 -7.70
CA TYR A 297 14.84 -0.75 -8.41
C TYR A 297 14.05 -1.72 -7.53
N ARG A 298 14.41 -1.87 -6.24
CA ARG A 298 13.66 -2.70 -5.26
C ARG A 298 13.76 -2.07 -3.88
N CYS A 299 13.01 -0.98 -3.73
CA CYS A 299 13.15 0.06 -2.72
C CYS A 299 12.85 -0.33 -1.25
N VAL A 300 12.40 -1.56 -0.98
CA VAL A 300 11.89 -1.93 0.34
C VAL A 300 12.42 -3.28 0.82
N TYR A 301 13.08 -3.25 1.97
CA TYR A 301 13.52 -4.43 2.72
C TYR A 301 13.07 -4.37 4.17
N CYS A 302 12.51 -5.48 4.66
CA CYS A 302 12.13 -5.67 6.06
C CYS A 302 12.72 -6.99 6.53
N CYS A 303 13.52 -6.98 7.59
CA CYS A 303 14.17 -8.19 8.07
C CYS A 303 14.30 -8.22 9.60
N CYS A 304 14.38 -9.42 10.16
CA CYS A 304 14.68 -9.67 11.57
C CYS A 304 15.33 -11.06 11.73
N ILE A 305 15.89 -11.31 12.90
CA ILE A 305 16.34 -12.65 13.29
C ILE A 305 15.36 -13.19 14.33
N VAL A 306 14.89 -14.42 14.13
CA VAL A 306 14.09 -15.14 15.13
C VAL A 306 14.99 -16.19 15.77
N LYS A 307 15.09 -16.15 17.10
CA LYS A 307 16.05 -16.94 17.86
C LYS A 307 15.50 -18.29 18.30
N ASN A 308 16.38 -19.27 18.44
CA ASN A 308 16.11 -20.55 19.10
C ASN A 308 14.88 -21.30 18.55
N ILE A 309 14.71 -21.34 17.23
CA ILE A 309 13.60 -22.05 16.59
C ILE A 309 14.00 -23.51 16.37
N ASP A 310 13.22 -24.44 16.93
CA ASP A 310 13.44 -25.87 16.73
C ASP A 310 12.82 -26.35 15.41
N LEU A 311 13.66 -26.48 14.37
CA LEU A 311 13.30 -27.07 13.09
C LEU A 311 13.83 -28.51 12.94
N SER A 312 14.27 -29.15 14.02
CA SER A 312 14.83 -30.52 13.97
C SER A 312 13.82 -31.55 13.47
N ASN A 313 12.53 -31.34 13.74
CA ASN A 313 11.47 -32.18 13.22
C ASN A 313 11.13 -31.82 11.77
N LYS A 314 11.23 -32.81 10.87
CA LYS A 314 10.88 -32.69 9.45
C LYS A 314 9.47 -32.12 9.23
N VAL A 315 8.50 -32.45 10.08
CA VAL A 315 7.12 -31.94 10.01
C VAL A 315 7.10 -30.44 10.30
N THR A 316 7.76 -30.01 11.37
CA THR A 316 7.87 -28.60 11.76
C THR A 316 8.59 -27.77 10.69
N LEU A 317 9.71 -28.26 10.16
CA LEU A 317 10.40 -27.62 9.04
C LEU A 317 9.51 -27.53 7.80
N SER A 318 8.80 -28.62 7.47
CA SER A 318 7.87 -28.62 6.31
C SER A 318 6.71 -27.64 6.51
N GLN A 319 6.18 -27.51 7.73
CA GLN A 319 5.15 -26.53 8.07
C GLN A 319 5.69 -25.10 7.95
N PHE A 320 6.89 -24.84 8.45
CA PHE A 320 7.53 -23.53 8.33
C PHE A 320 7.74 -23.12 6.86
N LEU A 321 8.26 -24.04 6.04
CA LEU A 321 8.42 -23.81 4.60
C LEU A 321 7.06 -23.67 3.89
N LYS A 322 6.03 -24.39 4.34
CA LYS A 322 4.66 -24.25 3.81
C LYS A 322 4.08 -22.87 4.11
N LEU A 323 4.28 -22.31 5.31
CA LEU A 323 3.83 -20.93 5.62
C LEU A 323 4.41 -19.91 4.64
N GLN A 324 5.69 -20.07 4.27
CA GLN A 324 6.31 -19.22 3.26
C GLN A 324 5.66 -19.42 1.88
N ALA A 325 5.42 -20.67 1.47
CA ALA A 325 4.73 -20.97 0.22
C ALA A 325 3.29 -20.42 0.18
N ASP A 326 2.56 -20.50 1.30
CA ASP A 326 1.20 -20.00 1.44
C ASP A 326 1.15 -18.47 1.34
N ILE A 327 2.09 -17.75 2.01
CA ILE A 327 2.23 -16.29 1.84
C ILE A 327 2.52 -15.96 0.38
N HIS A 328 3.42 -16.72 -0.24
CA HIS A 328 3.78 -16.54 -1.64
C HIS A 328 2.65 -16.85 -2.62
N ALA A 329 1.69 -17.71 -2.28
CA ALA A 329 0.50 -17.99 -3.09
C ALA A 329 -0.69 -17.09 -2.76
N SER A 330 -0.63 -16.37 -1.63
CA SER A 330 -1.71 -15.52 -1.16
C SER A 330 -1.88 -14.23 -1.99
N GLU A 331 -3.06 -13.63 -1.88
CA GLU A 331 -3.37 -12.31 -2.42
C GLU A 331 -2.44 -11.21 -1.88
N LEU A 332 -1.86 -11.37 -0.68
CA LEU A 332 -0.93 -10.40 -0.09
C LEU A 332 0.32 -10.21 -0.96
N SER A 333 0.87 -11.31 -1.45
CA SER A 333 2.04 -11.27 -2.34
C SER A 333 1.68 -11.28 -3.82
N LYS A 334 0.39 -11.45 -4.17
CA LYS A 334 -0.11 -11.69 -5.53
C LYS A 334 0.74 -12.73 -6.28
N ASN A 335 0.91 -13.92 -5.71
CA ASN A 335 1.77 -14.96 -6.29
C ASN A 335 3.24 -14.49 -6.45
N ARG A 336 3.85 -13.97 -5.36
CA ARG A 336 5.23 -13.41 -5.31
C ARG A 336 5.49 -12.14 -6.13
N GLN A 337 4.47 -11.53 -6.72
CA GLN A 337 4.63 -10.31 -7.54
C GLN A 337 4.82 -9.04 -6.72
N LEU A 338 4.23 -8.95 -5.52
CA LEU A 338 4.31 -7.75 -4.67
C LEU A 338 5.35 -7.84 -3.57
N CYS A 339 5.58 -9.03 -3.03
CA CYS A 339 6.61 -9.25 -2.02
C CYS A 339 7.12 -10.68 -2.05
N THR A 340 8.33 -10.87 -1.54
CA THR A 340 8.95 -12.17 -1.37
C THR A 340 9.61 -12.30 -0.02
N VAL A 341 9.38 -13.44 0.60
CA VAL A 341 9.96 -13.89 1.85
C VAL A 341 11.16 -14.78 1.54
N GLY A 342 12.33 -14.42 2.05
CA GLY A 342 13.51 -15.27 2.11
C GLY A 342 13.79 -15.67 3.55
N THR A 343 14.20 -16.92 3.77
CA THR A 343 14.63 -17.40 5.09
C THR A 343 15.98 -18.08 5.00
N HIS A 344 16.84 -17.80 5.98
CA HIS A 344 18.24 -18.17 5.99
C HIS A 344 18.65 -18.71 7.35
N ASP A 345 19.49 -19.73 7.35
CA ASP A 345 20.15 -20.22 8.55
C ASP A 345 21.23 -19.23 9.00
N VAL A 346 21.07 -18.63 10.19
CA VAL A 346 22.00 -17.61 10.69
C VAL A 346 23.40 -18.18 10.90
N SER A 347 23.53 -19.47 11.23
CA SER A 347 24.84 -20.10 11.44
C SER A 347 25.67 -20.23 10.16
N ALA A 348 25.04 -20.02 9.00
CA ALA A 348 25.67 -20.12 7.69
C ALA A 348 25.89 -18.75 7.00
N ILE A 349 25.62 -17.64 7.67
CA ILE A 349 25.74 -16.29 7.11
C ILE A 349 26.63 -15.40 7.99
N GLN A 350 27.36 -14.47 7.36
CA GLN A 350 28.24 -13.52 8.05
C GLN A 350 27.77 -12.07 7.82
N PHE A 351 27.45 -11.36 8.91
CA PHE A 351 27.10 -9.93 8.86
C PHE A 351 28.35 -9.04 8.79
N PRO A 352 28.27 -7.80 8.23
CA PRO A 352 27.07 -7.16 7.68
C PRO A 352 26.67 -7.76 6.33
N LEU A 353 25.36 -7.85 6.12
CA LEU A 353 24.80 -8.28 4.83
C LEU A 353 24.75 -7.09 3.88
N LYS A 354 24.85 -7.36 2.57
CA LYS A 354 24.77 -6.33 1.54
C LYS A 354 23.73 -6.70 0.49
N LEU A 355 22.79 -5.80 0.26
CA LEU A 355 21.84 -5.88 -0.85
C LEU A 355 22.37 -5.05 -2.02
N ILE A 356 22.69 -5.73 -3.12
CA ILE A 356 23.42 -5.16 -4.26
C ILE A 356 22.56 -5.27 -5.52
N ILE A 357 22.68 -4.27 -6.38
CA ILE A 357 22.14 -4.26 -7.75
C ILE A 357 23.29 -3.97 -8.72
N GLU A 358 23.56 -4.90 -9.63
CA GLU A 358 24.67 -4.82 -10.59
C GLU A 358 24.23 -5.21 -12.00
N SER A 359 24.85 -4.59 -13.02
CA SER A 359 24.56 -4.84 -14.45
C SER A 359 25.32 -6.02 -15.05
N SER A 360 26.44 -6.43 -14.45
CA SER A 360 27.25 -7.57 -14.89
C SER A 360 27.79 -8.32 -13.68
N ILE A 361 27.25 -9.50 -13.40
CA ILE A 361 27.66 -10.27 -12.21
C ILE A 361 28.77 -11.26 -12.58
N ASN A 362 29.93 -11.12 -11.94
CA ASN A 362 30.95 -12.18 -11.85
C ASN A 362 30.78 -13.08 -10.62
N SER A 363 29.90 -12.69 -9.68
CA SER A 363 29.63 -13.42 -8.44
C SER A 363 28.95 -14.76 -8.72
N LYS A 364 29.52 -15.80 -8.12
CA LYS A 364 29.05 -17.19 -8.24
C LYS A 364 27.99 -17.46 -7.17
N LEU A 365 26.92 -18.16 -7.56
CA LEU A 365 25.92 -18.68 -6.63
C LEU A 365 25.60 -20.15 -6.94
N GLN A 366 25.05 -20.84 -5.94
CA GLN A 366 24.42 -22.13 -6.12
C GLN A 366 22.93 -21.99 -5.76
N PRO A 367 22.04 -21.87 -6.76
CA PRO A 367 20.60 -21.79 -6.55
C PRO A 367 20.07 -23.04 -5.85
N LEU A 368 19.02 -22.88 -5.04
CA LEU A 368 18.30 -24.04 -4.49
C LEU A 368 17.81 -24.97 -5.61
N GLY A 369 18.06 -26.27 -5.45
CA GLY A 369 17.71 -27.30 -6.45
C GLY A 369 18.73 -27.47 -7.57
N CYS A 370 19.85 -26.74 -7.56
CA CYS A 370 20.95 -26.92 -8.50
C CYS A 370 22.17 -27.54 -7.81
N ASP A 371 22.76 -28.57 -8.42
CA ASP A 371 23.94 -29.28 -7.89
C ASP A 371 25.28 -28.63 -8.27
N TYR A 372 25.25 -27.54 -9.02
CA TYR A 372 26.44 -26.85 -9.51
C TYR A 372 26.34 -25.34 -9.33
N VAL A 373 27.51 -24.73 -9.15
CA VAL A 373 27.69 -23.29 -9.01
C VAL A 373 27.68 -22.64 -10.39
N MET A 374 26.98 -21.52 -10.54
CA MET A 374 26.91 -20.73 -11.77
C MET A 374 26.91 -19.22 -11.48
N SER A 375 27.06 -18.39 -12.51
CA SER A 375 26.89 -16.94 -12.35
C SER A 375 25.40 -16.59 -12.24
N ALA A 376 25.07 -15.48 -11.58
CA ALA A 376 23.69 -14.98 -11.51
C ALA A 376 23.10 -14.72 -12.90
N PHE A 377 23.94 -14.26 -13.82
CA PHE A 377 23.56 -14.01 -15.21
C PHE A 377 23.21 -15.31 -15.96
N ASP A 378 24.03 -16.36 -15.80
CA ASP A 378 23.75 -17.66 -16.42
C ASP A 378 22.50 -18.30 -15.81
N PHE A 379 22.29 -18.15 -14.50
CA PHE A 379 21.08 -18.61 -13.83
C PHE A 379 19.84 -17.88 -14.34
N LEU A 380 19.89 -16.56 -14.50
CA LEU A 380 18.77 -15.78 -15.06
C LEU A 380 18.43 -16.25 -16.48
N LYS A 381 19.44 -16.46 -17.34
CA LYS A 381 19.25 -16.99 -18.70
C LYS A 381 18.67 -18.41 -18.70
N LEU A 382 19.08 -19.27 -17.77
CA LEU A 382 18.52 -20.62 -17.62
C LEU A 382 17.03 -20.55 -17.29
N VAL A 383 16.70 -19.72 -16.30
CA VAL A 383 15.34 -19.48 -15.83
C VAL A 383 14.45 -18.86 -16.95
N GLU A 384 14.98 -17.93 -17.74
CA GLU A 384 14.31 -17.39 -18.93
C GLU A 384 14.04 -18.44 -20.00
N ARG A 385 15.03 -19.32 -20.28
CA ARG A 385 14.89 -20.39 -21.27
C ARG A 385 13.85 -21.43 -20.85
N GLU A 386 13.87 -21.86 -19.59
CA GLU A 386 12.86 -22.80 -19.07
C GLU A 386 11.44 -22.24 -19.21
N ASN A 387 11.27 -20.94 -19.00
CA ASN A 387 9.98 -20.28 -19.20
C ASN A 387 9.53 -20.25 -20.66
N MET A 388 10.46 -19.98 -21.59
CA MET A 388 10.14 -19.98 -23.03
C MET A 388 9.67 -21.36 -23.51
N MET A 389 10.19 -22.44 -22.92
CA MET A 389 9.85 -23.82 -23.29
C MET A 389 8.52 -24.30 -22.69
N LYS A 390 8.04 -23.70 -21.59
CA LYS A 390 6.79 -24.07 -20.89
C LYS A 390 5.56 -23.33 -21.44
N GLN A 391 5.46 -23.10 -22.76
CA GLN A 391 4.26 -22.53 -23.41
C GLN A 391 3.07 -23.51 -23.34
N GLY A 392 2.41 -23.55 -22.19
CA GLY A 392 1.20 -24.31 -21.91
C GLY A 392 0.82 -24.12 -20.45
N ASP A 393 -0.21 -23.31 -20.20
CA ASP A 393 -1.06 -23.03 -19.01
C ASP A 393 -0.65 -23.37 -17.55
N HIS A 394 0.56 -23.85 -17.26
CA HIS A 394 0.99 -24.19 -15.90
C HIS A 394 2.43 -23.74 -15.63
N GLY A 395 2.55 -22.68 -14.84
CA GLY A 395 3.81 -22.27 -14.24
C GLY A 395 3.69 -20.90 -13.59
N TYR A 396 3.33 -20.86 -12.30
CA TYR A 396 3.22 -19.62 -11.51
C TYR A 396 4.53 -18.80 -11.43
N LEU A 397 5.67 -19.40 -11.78
CA LEU A 397 6.95 -18.71 -12.00
C LEU A 397 6.98 -17.86 -13.30
N ASN A 398 6.16 -18.16 -14.31
CA ASN A 398 6.28 -17.65 -15.69
C ASN A 398 5.97 -16.15 -15.85
N ARG A 399 5.24 -15.52 -14.92
CA ARG A 399 4.93 -14.07 -15.00
C ARG A 399 5.98 -13.19 -14.34
N TYR A 400 6.69 -13.73 -13.36
CA TYR A 400 7.64 -12.99 -12.55
C TYR A 400 8.94 -12.67 -13.32
N ILE A 401 9.45 -13.63 -14.09
CA ILE A 401 10.67 -13.42 -14.89
C ILE A 401 10.46 -12.38 -16.01
N ASN A 402 9.21 -12.12 -16.42
CA ASN A 402 8.91 -11.00 -17.34
C ASN A 402 9.09 -9.62 -16.70
N LEU A 403 9.01 -9.48 -15.36
CA LEU A 403 9.36 -8.22 -14.67
C LEU A 403 10.88 -7.96 -14.72
N LEU A 404 11.69 -9.02 -14.72
CA LEU A 404 13.16 -8.94 -14.83
C LEU A 404 13.65 -8.70 -16.26
N LYS A 405 12.82 -8.96 -17.28
CA LYS A 405 13.18 -8.77 -18.71
C LYS A 405 13.44 -7.31 -19.11
N SER A 406 13.05 -6.35 -18.27
CA SER A 406 13.23 -4.91 -18.53
C SER A 406 14.44 -4.30 -17.84
N THR A 407 15.14 -5.06 -16.99
CA THR A 407 16.22 -4.53 -16.15
C THR A 407 17.54 -5.14 -16.57
N GLU A 408 18.47 -4.32 -17.07
CA GLU A 408 19.89 -4.71 -17.25
C GLU A 408 20.59 -5.05 -15.93
N HIS A 409 19.91 -4.92 -14.78
CA HIS A 409 20.48 -5.04 -13.45
C HIS A 409 19.83 -6.16 -12.63
N ILE A 410 20.65 -6.91 -11.89
CA ILE A 410 20.24 -8.06 -11.07
C ILE A 410 20.41 -7.72 -9.59
N CYS A 411 19.38 -7.97 -8.79
CA CYS A 411 19.37 -7.75 -7.33
C CYS A 411 19.67 -9.04 -6.57
N TYR A 412 20.64 -9.00 -5.66
CA TYR A 412 20.98 -10.13 -4.81
C TYR A 412 21.47 -9.70 -3.43
N LEU A 413 21.29 -10.58 -2.45
CA LEU A 413 21.82 -10.45 -1.10
C LEU A 413 23.12 -11.23 -0.99
N GLN A 414 24.15 -10.63 -0.41
CA GLN A 414 25.40 -11.30 -0.08
C GLN A 414 25.83 -11.06 1.37
N ASP A 415 26.65 -11.96 1.88
CA ASP A 415 27.30 -11.82 3.19
C ASP A 415 28.59 -10.99 3.11
N SER A 416 29.26 -10.79 4.26
CA SER A 416 30.51 -10.03 4.31
C SER A 416 31.68 -10.73 3.59
N ASN A 417 31.56 -12.03 3.30
CA ASN A 417 32.53 -12.81 2.53
C ASN A 417 32.26 -12.78 1.03
N SER A 418 31.32 -11.93 0.57
CA SER A 418 30.87 -11.84 -0.82
C SER A 418 30.22 -13.13 -1.35
N THR A 419 29.67 -13.94 -0.44
CA THR A 419 28.88 -15.13 -0.80
C THR A 419 27.44 -14.72 -1.04
N VAL A 420 26.90 -15.07 -2.21
CA VAL A 420 25.50 -14.79 -2.55
C VAL A 420 24.56 -15.72 -1.76
N LEU A 421 23.61 -15.13 -1.04
CA LEU A 421 22.68 -15.82 -0.13
C LEU A 421 21.29 -16.00 -0.74
N SER A 422 20.80 -14.99 -1.43
CA SER A 422 19.54 -15.01 -2.17
C SER A 422 19.61 -14.06 -3.35
N MET A 423 18.74 -14.29 -4.33
CA MET A 423 18.49 -13.40 -5.44
C MET A 423 16.99 -13.11 -5.49
N PRO A 424 16.48 -12.22 -4.61
CA PRO A 424 15.06 -11.93 -4.56
C PRO A 424 14.60 -11.22 -5.85
N PRO A 425 13.38 -11.50 -6.36
CA PRO A 425 12.45 -12.55 -5.90
C PRO A 425 12.61 -13.99 -6.47
N ILE A 426 13.72 -14.33 -7.14
CA ILE A 426 13.90 -15.62 -7.83
C ILE A 426 14.09 -16.79 -6.87
N THR A 427 15.15 -16.77 -6.08
CA THR A 427 15.57 -17.96 -5.34
C THR A 427 16.48 -17.62 -4.17
N ASN A 428 16.56 -18.55 -3.21
CA ASN A 428 17.61 -18.58 -2.20
C ASN A 428 18.76 -19.48 -2.69
N CYS A 429 19.93 -19.36 -2.07
CA CYS A 429 21.09 -20.19 -2.36
C CYS A 429 21.24 -21.31 -1.33
N THR A 430 21.81 -22.44 -1.77
CA THR A 430 22.01 -23.64 -0.94
C THR A 430 22.85 -23.36 0.31
N VAL A 431 23.77 -22.39 0.24
CA VAL A 431 24.67 -22.03 1.34
C VAL A 431 23.95 -21.65 2.63
N SER A 432 22.80 -20.99 2.53
CA SER A 432 22.03 -20.50 3.68
C SER A 432 20.74 -21.28 3.92
N MET A 433 20.63 -22.46 3.30
CA MET A 433 19.45 -23.31 3.39
C MET A 433 19.20 -23.77 4.83
N LEU A 434 17.94 -23.69 5.27
CA LEU A 434 17.54 -24.16 6.59
C LEU A 434 17.76 -25.67 6.74
N GLN A 435 18.38 -26.05 7.85
CA GLN A 435 18.66 -27.44 8.21
C GLN A 435 17.69 -27.96 9.26
N GLN A 436 17.54 -29.28 9.38
CA GLN A 436 16.77 -29.91 10.45
C GLN A 436 17.53 -29.83 11.78
N LYS A 437 17.57 -28.64 12.38
CA LYS A 437 18.23 -28.37 13.66
C LYS A 437 17.53 -27.28 14.45
N LEU A 438 17.88 -27.17 15.73
CA LEU A 438 17.63 -25.99 16.53
C LEU A 438 18.60 -24.88 16.10
N GLY A 439 18.09 -23.68 15.85
CA GLY A 439 18.94 -22.56 15.51
C GLY A 439 18.18 -21.26 15.29
N ASP A 440 18.91 -20.24 14.89
CA ASP A 440 18.36 -18.92 14.60
C ASP A 440 18.06 -18.80 13.10
N VAL A 441 16.97 -18.10 12.78
CA VAL A 441 16.50 -17.91 11.41
C VAL A 441 16.52 -16.42 11.08
N PHE A 442 17.30 -16.04 10.07
CA PHE A 442 17.20 -14.71 9.47
C PHE A 442 16.06 -14.73 8.46
N ILE A 443 15.10 -13.84 8.66
CA ILE A 443 13.94 -13.69 7.79
C ILE A 443 14.04 -12.34 7.10
N GLU A 444 13.96 -12.36 5.78
CA GLU A 444 13.90 -11.18 4.95
C GLU A 444 12.60 -11.14 4.16
N VAL A 445 12.07 -9.93 3.99
CA VAL A 445 10.94 -9.67 3.10
C VAL A 445 11.27 -8.46 2.23
N SER A 446 11.29 -8.69 0.93
CA SER A 446 11.60 -7.67 -0.07
C SER A 446 10.39 -7.37 -0.95
N SER A 447 10.24 -6.10 -1.32
CA SER A 447 9.19 -5.60 -2.22
C SER A 447 9.76 -4.49 -3.09
N ASP A 448 9.24 -4.37 -4.30
CA ASP A 448 9.46 -3.25 -5.22
C ASP A 448 8.40 -2.15 -5.08
N LYS A 449 7.42 -2.31 -4.15
CA LYS A 449 6.24 -1.42 -4.04
C LYS A 449 5.99 -0.85 -2.66
N SER A 450 6.14 -1.61 -1.57
CA SER A 450 5.63 -1.13 -0.26
C SER A 450 6.25 -1.79 0.97
N VAL A 451 6.72 -0.95 1.91
CA VAL A 451 7.18 -1.32 3.27
C VAL A 451 6.07 -2.00 4.07
N TYR A 452 4.82 -1.57 3.87
CA TYR A 452 3.67 -2.15 4.58
C TYR A 452 3.47 -3.61 4.18
N ILE A 453 3.55 -3.94 2.88
CA ILE A 453 3.40 -5.33 2.42
C ILE A 453 4.48 -6.20 3.05
N CYS A 454 5.74 -5.72 3.09
CA CYS A 454 6.82 -6.45 3.74
C CYS A 454 6.55 -6.68 5.23
N ARG A 455 6.15 -5.63 5.97
CA ARG A 455 5.83 -5.73 7.41
C ARG A 455 4.63 -6.64 7.68
N LYS A 456 3.61 -6.61 6.82
CA LYS A 456 2.44 -7.51 6.93
C LYS A 456 2.76 -8.95 6.59
N ALA A 457 3.55 -9.21 5.55
CA ALA A 457 4.00 -10.57 5.25
C ALA A 457 4.85 -11.13 6.40
N MET A 458 5.70 -10.30 7.00
CA MET A 458 6.46 -10.65 8.21
C MET A 458 5.53 -10.96 9.40
N GLU A 459 4.55 -10.10 9.68
CA GLU A 459 3.58 -10.32 10.76
C GLU A 459 2.75 -11.60 10.55
N VAL A 460 2.30 -11.86 9.32
CA VAL A 460 1.58 -13.09 8.95
C VAL A 460 2.45 -14.32 9.16
N LEU A 461 3.73 -14.26 8.76
CA LEU A 461 4.66 -15.36 8.96
C LEU A 461 4.88 -15.64 10.46
N LEU A 462 5.20 -14.63 11.25
CA LEU A 462 5.44 -14.77 12.70
C LEU A 462 4.19 -15.27 13.44
N THR A 463 3.01 -14.79 13.04
CA THR A 463 1.72 -15.28 13.59
C THR A 463 1.49 -16.74 13.20
N GLY A 464 1.74 -17.09 11.93
CA GLY A 464 1.60 -18.45 11.42
C GLY A 464 2.56 -19.44 12.10
N MET A 465 3.77 -19.00 12.44
CA MET A 465 4.72 -19.77 13.25
C MET A 465 4.09 -20.16 14.59
N LEU A 466 3.63 -19.18 15.38
CA LEU A 466 3.02 -19.45 16.69
C LEU A 466 1.76 -20.29 16.59
N GLN A 467 0.91 -20.07 15.59
CA GLN A 467 -0.29 -20.86 15.35
C GLN A 467 0.02 -22.32 14.96
N SER A 468 1.17 -22.55 14.34
CA SER A 468 1.67 -23.88 13.98
C SER A 468 2.48 -24.54 15.10
N GLY A 469 2.57 -23.91 16.28
CA GLY A 469 3.35 -24.41 17.42
C GLY A 469 4.86 -24.14 17.31
N ILE A 470 5.30 -23.37 16.31
CA ILE A 470 6.70 -22.98 16.13
C ILE A 470 6.95 -21.76 17.03
N SER A 471 7.75 -21.95 18.07
CA SER A 471 8.09 -20.90 19.04
C SER A 471 9.56 -20.98 19.44
N SER A 472 10.08 -19.93 20.07
CA SER A 472 11.46 -19.90 20.55
C SER A 472 11.59 -20.78 21.80
N VAL A 473 12.56 -21.70 21.77
CA VAL A 473 12.89 -22.55 22.91
C VAL A 473 13.61 -21.71 23.95
N SER A 474 13.10 -21.63 25.18
CA SER A 474 13.75 -20.86 26.25
C SER A 474 15.06 -21.55 26.65
N THR A 475 16.18 -20.84 26.52
CA THR A 475 17.42 -21.22 27.18
C THR A 475 17.26 -20.99 28.68
N ALA A 476 17.68 -21.97 29.48
CA ALA A 476 17.39 -22.08 30.91
C ALA A 476 18.18 -21.10 31.82
N ASP A 477 18.35 -19.83 31.40
CA ASP A 477 18.88 -18.77 32.26
C ASP A 477 17.75 -17.85 32.74
N SER A 478 17.19 -18.30 33.85
CA SER A 478 16.18 -17.62 34.67
C SER A 478 16.69 -16.28 35.21
N SER A 479 16.46 -15.21 34.44
CA SER A 479 16.28 -13.84 34.96
C SER A 479 15.48 -12.92 34.01
N LEU A 480 15.13 -13.39 32.81
CA LEU A 480 14.42 -12.62 31.79
C LEU A 480 12.98 -13.08 31.52
N SER A 481 12.44 -14.02 32.31
CA SER A 481 10.99 -14.13 32.47
C SER A 481 10.46 -12.78 32.98
N PRO A 482 9.41 -12.18 32.39
CA PRO A 482 8.91 -10.90 32.87
C PRO A 482 8.56 -11.03 34.35
N GLU A 483 9.21 -10.26 35.23
CA GLU A 483 8.72 -10.07 36.59
C GLU A 483 7.36 -9.38 36.48
N GLY A 484 6.30 -10.19 36.49
CA GLY A 484 4.93 -9.78 36.23
C GLY A 484 4.19 -10.59 35.14
N ALA A 485 4.88 -11.39 34.32
CA ALA A 485 4.21 -12.40 33.52
C ALA A 485 4.03 -13.64 34.40
N THR A 486 2.84 -13.76 34.96
CA THR A 486 2.37 -15.05 35.46
C THR A 486 2.65 -16.12 34.42
N ALA A 487 3.20 -17.25 34.87
CA ALA A 487 3.28 -18.50 34.11
C ALA A 487 2.05 -18.66 33.20
N PRO A 488 2.19 -19.21 31.97
CA PRO A 488 1.16 -19.17 30.93
C PRO A 488 -0.21 -19.43 31.54
N THR A 489 -1.02 -18.37 31.64
CA THR A 489 -2.28 -18.42 32.36
C THR A 489 -3.18 -19.40 31.62
N MET A 490 -3.46 -20.54 32.25
CA MET A 490 -4.40 -21.55 31.77
C MET A 490 -5.80 -20.95 31.68
N LEU A 491 -6.11 -20.34 30.54
CA LEU A 491 -7.45 -19.91 30.15
C LEU A 491 -7.86 -20.77 28.95
N GLY A 492 -8.38 -21.96 29.25
CA GLY A 492 -9.02 -22.84 28.27
C GLY A 492 -8.11 -23.37 27.16
N ALA A 493 -7.42 -24.47 27.42
CA ALA A 493 -6.94 -25.45 26.43
C ALA A 493 -6.08 -25.01 25.21
N GLN A 494 -5.61 -23.75 25.08
CA GLN A 494 -4.64 -23.37 24.03
C GLN A 494 -3.43 -22.61 24.61
N GLN A 495 -2.29 -23.30 24.69
CA GLN A 495 -0.97 -22.68 24.89
C GLN A 495 -0.57 -21.97 23.58
N PHE A 496 -0.28 -20.67 23.64
CA PHE A 496 0.35 -19.96 22.52
C PHE A 496 1.80 -19.62 22.90
N GLY A 497 2.74 -20.00 22.06
CA GLY A 497 4.19 -19.84 22.31
C GLY A 497 4.67 -18.38 22.24
N CYS A 498 5.94 -18.17 22.58
CA CYS A 498 6.62 -16.87 22.52
C CYS A 498 7.72 -16.90 21.46
N LEU A 499 7.91 -15.79 20.72
CA LEU A 499 9.06 -15.62 19.83
C LEU A 499 10.07 -14.65 20.42
N GLU A 500 11.35 -15.02 20.40
CA GLU A 500 12.46 -14.11 20.64
C GLU A 500 12.94 -13.57 19.29
N VAL A 501 12.83 -12.25 19.10
CA VAL A 501 13.09 -11.58 17.83
C VAL A 501 14.16 -10.51 18.03
N GLU A 502 15.28 -10.62 17.33
CA GLU A 502 16.33 -9.61 17.32
C GLU A 502 16.13 -8.66 16.12
N GLN A 503 16.21 -7.35 16.38
CA GLN A 503 16.13 -6.35 15.32
C GLN A 503 17.30 -6.51 14.34
N VAL A 504 17.05 -6.20 13.07
CA VAL A 504 18.12 -5.99 12.07
C VAL A 504 17.99 -4.56 11.55
N ARG A 505 19.11 -3.83 11.56
CA ARG A 505 19.18 -2.45 11.08
C ARG A 505 19.48 -2.45 9.60
N VAL A 506 18.57 -1.90 8.81
CA VAL A 506 18.77 -1.64 7.38
C VAL A 506 19.35 -0.24 7.25
N VAL A 507 20.54 -0.12 6.67
CA VAL A 507 21.26 1.15 6.48
C VAL A 507 21.52 1.42 5.00
N ASN A 508 21.72 2.69 4.63
CA ASN A 508 22.15 3.07 3.29
C ASN A 508 23.68 2.94 3.14
N GLY A 509 24.22 3.16 1.93
CA GLY A 509 25.66 3.11 1.67
C GLY A 509 26.50 4.15 2.42
N THR A 510 25.87 5.16 3.03
CA THR A 510 26.52 6.14 3.92
C THR A 510 26.39 5.81 5.41
N GLY A 511 25.78 4.66 5.76
CA GLY A 511 25.53 4.22 7.13
C GLY A 511 24.30 4.82 7.82
N GLY A 512 23.52 5.64 7.11
CA GLY A 512 22.26 6.22 7.59
C GLY A 512 21.15 5.15 7.70
N LEU A 513 20.39 5.18 8.79
CA LEU A 513 19.31 4.22 9.03
C LEU A 513 18.15 4.40 8.04
N VAL A 514 17.85 3.34 7.30
CA VAL A 514 16.73 3.26 6.34
C VAL A 514 15.51 2.61 7.00
N GLY A 515 15.73 1.60 7.84
CA GLY A 515 14.64 0.90 8.50
C GLY A 515 15.11 -0.05 9.59
N VAL A 516 14.19 -0.37 10.49
CA VAL A 516 14.36 -1.39 11.51
C VAL A 516 13.05 -2.15 11.68
N TYR A 517 13.15 -3.45 11.93
CA TYR A 517 12.00 -4.31 12.24
C TYR A 517 12.40 -5.36 13.28
N PRO A 518 11.52 -5.69 14.25
CA PRO A 518 10.25 -5.02 14.55
C PRO A 518 10.50 -3.65 15.20
N GLY A 519 9.79 -2.61 14.80
CA GLY A 519 9.72 -1.31 15.46
C GLY A 519 8.50 -1.21 16.39
N ARG A 520 8.38 -0.13 17.17
CA ARG A 520 7.31 0.04 18.18
C ARG A 520 5.88 0.04 17.61
N SER A 521 5.73 0.28 16.31
CA SER A 521 4.45 0.25 15.60
C SER A 521 4.11 -1.11 14.99
N ASP A 522 5.01 -2.09 15.06
CA ASP A 522 4.79 -3.44 14.55
C ASP A 522 4.25 -4.38 15.64
N LEU A 523 3.81 -5.58 15.24
CA LEU A 523 3.25 -6.59 16.14
C LEU A 523 2.04 -6.08 16.96
N VAL A 524 1.18 -5.29 16.32
CA VAL A 524 0.01 -4.68 16.97
C VAL A 524 -0.93 -5.78 17.47
N GLY A 525 -1.23 -5.78 18.77
CA GLY A 525 -2.07 -6.80 19.41
C GLY A 525 -1.31 -8.00 19.96
N TRP A 526 0.03 -7.99 19.90
CA TRP A 526 0.90 -8.90 20.64
C TRP A 526 1.28 -8.31 22.00
N GLU A 527 1.58 -9.17 22.96
CA GLU A 527 2.29 -8.81 24.19
C GLU A 527 3.79 -8.77 23.87
N VAL A 528 4.34 -7.56 23.72
CA VAL A 528 5.74 -7.37 23.31
C VAL A 528 6.56 -6.84 24.48
N LYS A 529 7.57 -7.62 24.91
CA LYS A 529 8.61 -7.17 25.83
C LYS A 529 9.81 -6.66 25.02
N TRP A 530 10.10 -5.38 25.13
CA TRP A 530 11.27 -4.78 24.50
C TRP A 530 12.47 -4.86 25.46
N CYS A 531 13.55 -5.51 25.03
CA CYS A 531 14.78 -5.73 25.78
C CYS A 531 15.96 -5.00 25.16
#